data_AF-A0AAD6Q9P9-F1
#
_entry.id   AF-A0AAD6Q9P9-F1
#
_cell.length_a   1.000
_cell.length_b   1.000
_cell.length_c   1.000
_cell.angle_alpha   90.00
_cell.angle_beta   90.00
_cell.angle_gamma   90.00
#
_symmetry.space_group_name_H-M   'P 1'
#
loop_
_entity.id
_entity.type
_entity.pdbx_description
1 polymer ?
#
loop_
_entity_poly.entity_id
_entity_poly.type
_entity_poly.pdbx_seq_one_letter_code
_entity_poly.pdbx_strand_id
1 'polypeptide(L)'
;MPRKMETGAEKSSLESHLILNQERSHGVDGEVSQQGCFCREDFIGEAKKQLWLAGPLIAVSLLQYCLQVISIMFVGHLGELALASASMACSFASVTGFSVLLGMGSALETLCGQAYGAKQYHMLGIHTQRAMLTLLAVSIPLAIIWFYTATLLLSLGQDAEISGGAGTFNRWMIPSLFAYGLLQCLNRLLQTQNNVFPMMLSSGATSLLHILVCWGLVFKSGLGSKGAALAITISNWINVFLLAIYVKYSPTCAKTWTGFSKEALHDIFSFVKLAVPSAIMIWQVHV
;
A
#
# COMPACT_ATOMS: atom_id res chain seq x y z
N MET A 1 -81.08 -14.52 38.82
CA MET A 1 -79.96 -15.10 39.60
C MET A 1 -79.20 -16.05 38.67
N PRO A 2 -78.06 -15.65 38.08
CA PRO A 2 -77.25 -16.50 37.21
C PRO A 2 -76.09 -17.13 37.99
N ARG A 3 -75.73 -18.40 37.75
CA ARG A 3 -74.43 -18.94 38.18
C ARG A 3 -74.03 -20.26 37.50
N LYS A 4 -72.90 -20.16 36.80
CA LYS A 4 -71.79 -21.12 36.61
C LYS A 4 -72.03 -22.38 35.78
N MET A 5 -71.60 -22.30 34.52
CA MET A 5 -70.92 -23.41 33.84
C MET A 5 -69.91 -22.88 32.79
N GLU A 6 -69.01 -21.99 33.23
CA GLU A 6 -67.82 -21.58 32.47
C GLU A 6 -66.60 -21.86 33.35
N THR A 7 -66.03 -23.06 33.27
CA THR A 7 -64.74 -23.35 33.96
C THR A 7 -63.98 -24.56 33.41
N GLY A 8 -64.31 -25.04 32.21
CA GLY A 8 -63.62 -26.17 31.57
C GLY A 8 -62.94 -25.81 30.25
N ALA A 9 -63.61 -25.06 29.37
CA ALA A 9 -63.09 -24.73 28.04
C ALA A 9 -62.05 -23.60 28.05
N GLU A 10 -62.21 -22.61 28.93
CA GLU A 10 -61.32 -21.44 29.00
C GLU A 10 -59.94 -21.80 29.58
N LYS A 11 -59.88 -22.76 30.51
CA LYS A 11 -58.63 -23.21 31.14
C LYS A 11 -57.76 -24.03 30.18
N SER A 12 -58.39 -24.85 29.32
CA SER A 12 -57.70 -25.62 28.27
C SER A 12 -57.14 -24.71 27.16
N SER A 13 -57.88 -23.66 26.78
CA SER A 13 -57.43 -22.65 25.82
C SER A 13 -56.24 -21.83 26.37
N LEU A 14 -56.30 -21.43 27.64
CA LEU A 14 -55.22 -20.69 28.31
C LEU A 14 -53.93 -21.50 28.49
N GLU A 15 -54.01 -22.78 28.87
CA GLU A 15 -52.82 -23.65 28.96
C GLU A 15 -52.23 -23.95 27.58
N SER A 16 -53.08 -24.14 26.56
CA SER A 16 -52.62 -24.33 25.17
C SER A 16 -51.87 -23.10 24.64
N HIS A 17 -52.36 -21.89 24.96
CA HIS A 17 -51.71 -20.64 24.60
C HIS A 17 -50.41 -20.38 25.39
N LEU A 18 -50.35 -20.79 26.66
CA LEU A 18 -49.13 -20.69 27.47
C LEU A 18 -48.04 -21.65 26.99
N ILE A 19 -48.39 -22.88 26.61
CA ILE A 19 -47.44 -23.86 26.04
C ILE A 19 -46.91 -23.38 24.68
N LEU A 20 -47.78 -22.86 23.82
CA LEU A 20 -47.38 -22.27 22.53
C LEU A 20 -46.46 -21.05 22.66
N ASN A 21 -46.68 -20.18 23.66
CA ASN A 21 -45.80 -19.04 23.91
C ASN A 21 -44.46 -19.46 24.53
N GLN A 22 -44.43 -20.52 25.34
CA GLN A 22 -43.21 -21.01 25.98
C GLN A 22 -42.30 -21.77 25.00
N GLU A 23 -42.87 -22.54 24.06
CA GLU A 23 -42.11 -23.14 22.95
C GLU A 23 -41.63 -22.09 21.94
N ARG A 24 -42.41 -21.03 21.70
CA ARG A 24 -42.01 -19.93 20.81
C ARG A 24 -40.90 -19.06 21.40
N SER A 25 -40.88 -18.85 22.73
CA SER A 25 -39.75 -18.16 23.39
C SER A 25 -38.48 -19.02 23.36
N HIS A 26 -38.58 -20.33 23.64
CA HIS A 26 -37.41 -21.22 23.60
C HIS A 26 -36.83 -21.45 22.19
N GLY A 27 -37.67 -21.44 21.15
CA GLY A 27 -37.20 -21.52 19.76
C GLY A 27 -36.56 -20.22 19.25
N VAL A 28 -37.12 -19.07 19.61
CA VAL A 28 -36.61 -17.75 19.19
C VAL A 28 -35.34 -17.38 19.95
N ASP A 29 -35.22 -17.70 21.24
CA ASP A 29 -33.99 -17.45 22.01
C ASP A 29 -32.84 -18.38 21.57
N GLY A 30 -33.16 -19.61 21.13
CA GLY A 30 -32.20 -20.55 20.55
C GLY A 30 -31.66 -20.10 19.19
N GLU A 31 -32.53 -19.66 18.28
CA GLU A 31 -32.14 -19.16 16.95
C GLU A 31 -31.44 -17.79 17.02
N VAL A 32 -31.88 -16.86 17.88
CA VAL A 32 -31.22 -15.55 18.06
C VAL A 32 -29.85 -15.70 18.73
N SER A 33 -29.70 -16.61 19.69
CA SER A 33 -28.41 -16.92 20.32
C SER A 33 -27.46 -17.65 19.36
N GLN A 34 -27.95 -18.62 18.57
CA GLN A 34 -27.14 -19.29 17.55
C GLN A 34 -26.75 -18.35 16.40
N GLN A 35 -27.65 -17.50 15.92
CA GLN A 35 -27.37 -16.57 14.82
C GLN A 35 -26.48 -15.40 15.26
N GLY A 36 -26.61 -14.94 16.52
CA GLY A 36 -25.69 -13.98 17.13
C GLY A 36 -24.29 -14.57 17.41
N CYS A 37 -24.22 -15.85 17.81
CA CYS A 37 -22.95 -16.56 17.99
C CYS A 37 -22.24 -16.83 16.66
N PHE A 38 -22.98 -17.25 15.63
CA PHE A 38 -22.47 -17.52 14.29
C PHE A 38 -21.89 -16.25 13.63
N CYS A 39 -22.62 -15.12 13.70
CA CYS A 39 -22.11 -13.82 13.23
C CYS A 39 -20.85 -13.37 13.99
N ARG A 40 -20.74 -13.69 15.29
CA ARG A 40 -19.59 -13.31 16.11
C ARG A 40 -18.36 -14.17 15.80
N GLU A 41 -18.52 -15.47 15.58
CA GLU A 41 -17.42 -16.35 15.18
C GLU A 41 -16.90 -16.03 13.77
N ASP A 42 -17.80 -15.75 12.82
CA ASP A 42 -17.43 -15.28 11.48
C ASP A 42 -16.72 -13.92 11.52
N PHE A 43 -17.22 -12.99 12.35
CA PHE A 43 -16.59 -11.69 12.56
C PHE A 43 -15.19 -11.81 13.19
N ILE A 44 -15.02 -12.66 14.20
CA ILE A 44 -13.71 -12.91 14.84
C ILE A 44 -12.77 -13.59 13.84
N GLY A 45 -13.27 -14.54 13.04
CA GLY A 45 -12.52 -15.21 12.00
C GLY A 45 -12.00 -14.24 10.94
N GLU A 46 -12.84 -13.31 10.49
CA GLU A 46 -12.46 -12.29 9.52
C GLU A 46 -11.49 -11.26 10.13
N ALA A 47 -11.75 -10.78 11.34
CA ALA A 47 -10.85 -9.88 12.06
C ALA A 47 -9.46 -10.50 12.24
N LYS A 48 -9.37 -11.80 12.53
CA LYS A 48 -8.11 -12.53 12.64
C LYS A 48 -7.36 -12.59 11.30
N LYS A 49 -8.05 -12.82 10.18
CA LYS A 49 -7.44 -12.80 8.83
C LYS A 49 -6.93 -11.41 8.48
N GLN A 50 -7.73 -10.38 8.73
CA GLN A 50 -7.34 -8.99 8.50
C GLN A 50 -6.11 -8.60 9.31
N LEU A 51 -6.06 -8.97 10.60
CA LEU A 51 -4.90 -8.68 11.44
C LEU A 51 -3.64 -9.42 10.97
N TRP A 52 -3.78 -10.66 10.51
CA TRP A 52 -2.68 -11.45 9.97
C TRP A 52 -2.10 -10.86 8.68
N LEU A 53 -2.93 -10.23 7.84
CA LEU A 53 -2.47 -9.49 6.65
C LEU A 53 -1.94 -8.10 6.99
N ALA A 54 -2.56 -7.41 7.94
CA ALA A 54 -2.19 -6.05 8.33
C ALA A 54 -0.78 -6.00 8.94
N GLY A 55 -0.40 -6.98 9.76
CA GLY A 55 0.91 -7.02 10.40
C GLY A 55 2.08 -6.91 9.40
N PRO A 56 2.20 -7.83 8.43
CA PRO A 56 3.22 -7.75 7.39
C PRO A 56 3.14 -6.49 6.53
N LEU A 57 1.93 -5.99 6.22
CA LEU A 57 1.76 -4.77 5.42
C LEU A 57 2.25 -3.52 6.15
N ILE A 58 1.94 -3.40 7.45
CA ILE A 58 2.47 -2.33 8.31
C ILE A 58 4.00 -2.43 8.36
N ALA A 59 4.54 -3.64 8.53
CA ALA A 59 5.99 -3.86 8.52
C ALA A 59 6.63 -3.42 7.19
N VAL A 60 6.03 -3.76 6.04
CA VAL A 60 6.50 -3.30 4.71
C VAL A 60 6.55 -1.77 4.64
N SER A 61 5.47 -1.10 5.04
CA SER A 61 5.38 0.37 5.02
C SER A 61 6.44 1.01 5.92
N LEU A 62 6.61 0.49 7.15
CA LEU A 62 7.63 0.97 8.09
C LEU A 62 9.04 0.76 7.53
N LEU A 63 9.34 -0.43 7.02
CA LEU A 63 10.66 -0.77 6.48
C LEU A 63 11.03 0.08 5.27
N GLN A 64 10.06 0.39 4.39
CA GLN A 64 10.29 1.31 3.27
C GLN A 64 10.48 2.76 3.75
N TYR A 65 9.74 3.21 4.76
CA TYR A 65 9.92 4.53 5.35
C TYR A 65 11.28 4.68 6.06
N CYS A 66 11.76 3.62 6.72
CA CYS A 66 13.06 3.58 7.36
C CYS A 66 14.21 3.91 6.41
N LEU A 67 14.11 3.59 5.10
CA LEU A 67 15.15 3.95 4.13
C LEU A 67 15.40 5.46 4.10
N GLN A 68 14.33 6.26 4.09
CA GLN A 68 14.45 7.72 4.11
C GLN A 68 15.01 8.22 5.44
N VAL A 69 14.51 7.70 6.56
CA VAL A 69 14.97 8.08 7.91
C VAL A 69 16.46 7.79 8.09
N ILE A 70 16.90 6.58 7.74
CA ILE A 70 18.32 6.17 7.83
C ILE A 70 19.18 7.10 6.98
N SER A 71 18.77 7.39 5.74
CA SER A 71 19.48 8.30 4.85
C SER A 71 19.61 9.71 5.42
N ILE A 72 18.52 10.27 5.95
CA ILE A 72 18.53 11.60 6.59
C ILE A 72 19.43 11.61 7.83
N MET A 73 19.40 10.56 8.66
CA MET A 73 20.29 10.42 9.81
C MET A 73 21.77 10.43 9.40
N PHE A 74 22.14 9.69 8.35
CA PHE A 74 23.51 9.70 7.85
C PHE A 74 23.93 11.07 7.31
N VAL A 75 23.04 11.74 6.55
CA VAL A 75 23.30 13.11 6.07
C VAL A 75 23.41 14.11 7.23
N GLY A 76 22.68 13.90 8.33
CA GLY A 76 22.75 14.74 9.53
C GLY A 76 24.15 14.89 10.10
N HIS A 77 24.99 13.86 9.98
CA HIS A 77 26.37 13.89 10.44
C HIS A 77 27.30 14.75 9.55
N LEU A 78 26.84 15.17 8.37
CA LEU A 78 27.58 16.06 7.48
C LEU A 78 27.39 17.54 7.82
N GLY A 79 26.46 17.87 8.73
CA GLY A 79 26.18 19.23 9.17
C GLY A 79 24.73 19.66 8.95
N GLU A 80 24.34 20.76 9.59
CA GLU A 80 22.96 21.25 9.64
C GLU A 80 22.42 21.64 8.26
N LEU A 81 23.23 22.29 7.43
CA LEU A 81 22.82 22.68 6.08
C LEU A 81 22.50 21.46 5.21
N ALA A 82 23.32 20.41 5.28
CA ALA A 82 23.10 19.18 4.52
C ALA A 82 21.84 18.45 5.01
N LEU A 83 21.63 18.41 6.33
CA LEU A 83 20.43 17.84 6.94
C LEU A 83 19.17 18.58 6.49
N ALA A 84 19.15 19.91 6.61
CA ALA A 84 18.02 20.76 6.23
C ALA A 84 17.71 20.61 4.74
N SER A 85 18.74 20.65 3.89
CA SER A 85 18.62 20.44 2.44
C SER A 85 18.02 19.07 2.10
N ALA A 86 18.54 17.98 2.68
CA ALA A 86 18.05 16.63 2.41
C ALA A 86 16.63 16.41 2.95
N SER A 87 16.32 16.97 4.12
CA SER A 87 14.97 16.90 4.70
C SER A 87 13.96 17.63 3.81
N MET A 88 14.31 18.83 3.35
CA MET A 88 13.50 19.59 2.39
C MET A 88 13.33 18.84 1.06
N ALA A 89 14.40 18.22 0.56
CA ALA A 89 14.34 17.40 -0.64
C ALA A 89 13.39 16.21 -0.49
N CYS A 90 13.50 15.44 0.59
CA CYS A 90 12.65 14.29 0.90
C CYS A 90 11.18 14.69 1.08
N SER A 91 10.90 15.81 1.77
CA SER A 91 9.54 16.35 1.90
C SER A 91 8.97 16.75 0.54
N PHE A 92 9.74 17.49 -0.26
CA PHE A 92 9.34 17.88 -1.62
C PHE A 92 9.09 16.65 -2.49
N ALA A 93 9.97 15.65 -2.44
CA ALA A 93 9.85 14.40 -3.18
C ALA A 93 8.65 13.56 -2.75
N SER A 94 8.37 13.51 -1.45
CA SER A 94 7.22 12.79 -0.89
C SER A 94 5.91 13.38 -1.40
N VAL A 95 5.77 14.71 -1.37
CA VAL A 95 4.56 15.41 -1.81
C VAL A 95 4.40 15.40 -3.31
N THR A 96 5.46 15.66 -4.07
CA THR A 96 5.35 15.84 -5.53
C THR A 96 5.44 14.53 -6.31
N GLY A 97 6.15 13.52 -5.80
CA GLY A 97 6.44 12.30 -6.53
C GLY A 97 5.89 11.03 -5.88
N PHE A 98 6.37 10.69 -4.68
CA PHE A 98 6.04 9.39 -4.08
C PHE A 98 4.55 9.25 -3.74
N SER A 99 3.89 10.29 -3.23
CA SER A 99 2.45 10.27 -2.93
C SER A 99 1.62 10.07 -4.20
N VAL A 100 1.99 10.71 -5.31
CA VAL A 100 1.32 10.57 -6.61
C VAL A 100 1.46 9.15 -7.14
N LEU A 101 2.68 8.59 -7.12
CA LEU A 101 2.91 7.21 -7.57
C LEU A 101 2.22 6.18 -6.68
N LEU A 102 2.25 6.39 -5.35
CA LEU A 102 1.53 5.55 -4.39
C LEU A 102 0.02 5.59 -4.65
N GLY A 103 -0.52 6.78 -4.87
CA GLY A 103 -1.95 6.96 -5.08
C GLY A 103 -2.45 6.49 -6.44
N MET A 104 -1.69 6.68 -7.51
CA MET A 104 -2.01 6.05 -8.79
C MET A 104 -1.89 4.52 -8.71
N GLY A 105 -0.91 4.02 -7.94
CA GLY A 105 -0.73 2.60 -7.68
C GLY A 105 -1.88 1.97 -6.90
N SER A 106 -2.56 2.70 -6.01
CA SER A 106 -3.69 2.15 -5.23
C SER A 106 -4.92 1.84 -6.10
N ALA A 107 -5.06 2.45 -7.28
CA ALA A 107 -6.10 2.04 -8.24
C ALA A 107 -5.93 0.58 -8.70
N LEU A 108 -4.71 0.02 -8.64
CA LEU A 108 -4.50 -1.41 -8.84
C LEU A 108 -5.20 -2.26 -7.78
N GLU A 109 -5.32 -1.82 -6.53
CA GLU A 109 -5.97 -2.63 -5.48
C GLU A 109 -7.41 -2.97 -5.87
N THR A 110 -8.14 -2.00 -6.42
CA THR A 110 -9.50 -2.20 -6.92
C THR A 110 -9.53 -3.14 -8.13
N LEU A 111 -8.75 -2.84 -9.18
CA LEU A 111 -8.77 -3.62 -10.43
C LEU A 111 -8.28 -5.05 -10.21
N CYS A 112 -7.17 -5.19 -9.49
CA CYS A 112 -6.58 -6.48 -9.16
C CYS A 112 -7.46 -7.26 -8.17
N GLY A 113 -8.04 -6.59 -7.16
CA GLY A 113 -8.98 -7.21 -6.23
C GLY A 113 -10.22 -7.75 -6.93
N GLN A 114 -10.81 -6.98 -7.85
CA GLN A 114 -11.94 -7.42 -8.67
C GLN A 114 -11.58 -8.61 -9.57
N ALA A 115 -10.45 -8.53 -10.29
CA ALA A 115 -9.99 -9.62 -11.15
C ALA A 115 -9.69 -10.90 -10.35
N TYR A 116 -9.04 -10.76 -9.19
CA TYR A 116 -8.72 -11.89 -8.31
C TYR A 116 -9.98 -12.52 -7.70
N GLY A 117 -10.93 -11.71 -7.22
CA GLY A 117 -12.22 -12.18 -6.70
C GLY A 117 -13.09 -12.87 -7.76
N ALA A 118 -13.05 -12.37 -9.01
CA ALA A 118 -13.70 -12.99 -10.17
C ALA A 118 -12.94 -14.20 -10.74
N LYS A 119 -11.83 -14.62 -10.10
CA LYS A 119 -10.94 -15.72 -10.54
C LYS A 119 -10.32 -15.51 -11.93
N GLN A 120 -10.26 -14.27 -12.41
CA GLN A 120 -9.60 -13.88 -13.66
C GLN A 120 -8.11 -13.61 -13.44
N TYR A 121 -7.37 -14.64 -13.02
CA TYR A 121 -5.96 -14.49 -12.62
C TYR A 121 -5.05 -13.93 -13.72
N HIS A 122 -5.31 -14.27 -14.99
CA HIS A 122 -4.54 -13.73 -16.11
C HIS A 122 -4.66 -12.19 -16.21
N MET A 123 -5.87 -11.66 -16.03
CA MET A 123 -6.13 -10.22 -16.07
C MET A 123 -5.40 -9.46 -14.96
N LEU A 124 -5.10 -10.13 -13.84
CA LEU A 124 -4.30 -9.56 -12.75
C LEU A 124 -2.95 -9.07 -13.26
N GLY A 125 -2.22 -9.93 -13.98
CA GLY A 125 -0.92 -9.61 -14.57
C GLY A 125 -1.00 -8.52 -15.63
N ILE A 126 -2.06 -8.54 -16.45
CA ILE A 126 -2.30 -7.50 -17.47
C ILE A 126 -2.53 -6.13 -16.82
N HIS A 127 -3.37 -6.05 -15.78
CA HIS A 127 -3.59 -4.81 -15.04
C HIS A 127 -2.31 -4.30 -14.39
N THR A 128 -1.52 -5.18 -13.75
CA THR A 128 -0.22 -4.81 -13.17
C THR A 128 0.74 -4.27 -14.23
N GLN A 129 0.87 -4.91 -15.39
CA GLN A 129 1.74 -4.43 -16.47
C GLN A 129 1.29 -3.08 -17.03
N ARG A 130 -0.02 -2.89 -17.22
CA ARG A 130 -0.59 -1.61 -17.65
C ARG A 130 -0.28 -0.49 -16.66
N ALA A 131 -0.41 -0.77 -15.37
CA ALA A 131 -0.04 0.18 -14.34
C ALA A 131 1.46 0.45 -14.29
N MET A 132 2.33 -0.56 -14.44
CA MET A 132 3.78 -0.36 -14.56
C MET A 132 4.12 0.63 -15.67
N LEU A 133 3.56 0.43 -16.87
CA LEU A 133 3.75 1.34 -18.00
C LEU A 133 3.23 2.75 -17.69
N THR A 134 2.06 2.86 -17.08
CA THR A 134 1.46 4.15 -16.73
C THR A 134 2.29 4.89 -15.68
N LEU A 135 2.70 4.22 -14.60
CA LEU A 135 3.50 4.82 -13.53
C LEU A 135 4.91 5.18 -14.02
N LEU A 136 5.50 4.40 -14.92
CA LEU A 136 6.76 4.77 -15.58
C LEU A 136 6.59 6.02 -16.45
N ALA A 137 5.49 6.12 -17.22
CA ALA A 137 5.20 7.30 -18.03
C ALA A 137 4.97 8.54 -17.16
N VAL A 138 4.24 8.42 -16.05
CA VAL A 138 4.02 9.51 -15.07
C VAL A 138 5.30 9.88 -14.33
N SER A 139 6.23 8.94 -14.14
CA SER A 139 7.53 9.24 -13.54
C SER A 139 8.36 10.22 -14.37
N ILE A 140 8.11 10.34 -15.69
CA ILE A 140 8.83 11.28 -16.58
C ILE A 140 8.54 12.75 -16.24
N PRO A 141 7.28 13.24 -16.23
CA PRO A 141 7.00 14.61 -15.79
C PRO A 141 7.38 14.86 -14.33
N LEU A 142 7.25 13.86 -13.45
CA LEU A 142 7.70 13.97 -12.06
C LEU A 142 9.23 14.16 -11.96
N ALA A 143 10.00 13.46 -12.78
CA ALA A 143 11.45 13.63 -12.87
C ALA A 143 11.83 15.04 -13.33
N ILE A 144 11.07 15.64 -14.25
CA ILE A 144 11.27 17.04 -14.66
C ILE A 144 11.02 17.98 -13.46
N ILE A 145 9.94 17.78 -12.70
CA ILE A 145 9.67 18.57 -11.49
C ILE A 145 10.83 18.47 -10.49
N TRP A 146 11.35 17.26 -10.27
CA TRP A 146 12.48 17.02 -9.36
C TRP A 146 13.78 17.64 -9.87
N PHE A 147 13.99 17.70 -11.18
CA PHE A 147 15.14 18.36 -11.77
C PHE A 147 15.17 19.87 -11.44
N TYR A 148 14.00 20.50 -11.36
CA TYR A 148 13.81 21.91 -11.04
C TYR A 148 13.55 22.19 -9.55
N THR A 149 13.72 21.21 -8.65
CA THR A 149 13.45 21.39 -7.20
C THR A 149 14.12 22.64 -6.62
N ALA A 150 15.40 22.92 -6.93
CA ALA A 150 16.07 24.11 -6.41
C ALA A 150 15.37 25.42 -6.82
N THR A 151 15.02 25.55 -8.10
CA THR A 151 14.33 26.74 -8.63
C THR A 151 12.93 26.88 -8.03
N LEU A 152 12.22 25.76 -7.89
CA LEU A 152 10.88 25.76 -7.30
C LEU A 152 10.93 26.16 -5.82
N LEU A 153 11.86 25.61 -5.03
CA LEU A 153 12.02 25.99 -3.62
C LEU A 153 12.43 27.46 -3.45
N LEU A 154 13.35 27.95 -4.28
CA LEU A 154 13.71 29.38 -4.33
C LEU A 154 12.49 30.26 -4.62
N SER A 155 11.64 29.86 -5.59
CA SER A 155 10.43 30.61 -5.93
C SER A 155 9.39 30.62 -4.80
N LEU A 156 9.43 29.63 -3.91
CA LEU A 156 8.62 29.55 -2.70
C LEU A 156 9.24 30.31 -1.51
N GLY A 157 10.35 31.03 -1.73
CA GLY A 157 11.02 31.84 -0.72
C GLY A 157 11.93 31.06 0.23
N GLN A 158 12.34 29.84 -0.10
CA GLN A 158 13.33 29.10 0.68
C GLN A 158 14.72 29.70 0.52
N ASP A 159 15.56 29.47 1.54
CA ASP A 159 16.98 29.85 1.51
C ASP A 159 17.70 29.25 0.29
N ALA A 160 18.65 30.00 -0.27
CA ALA A 160 19.32 29.63 -1.51
C ALA A 160 20.25 28.42 -1.36
N GLU A 161 20.94 28.31 -0.22
CA GLU A 161 21.83 27.18 0.03
C GLU A 161 21.02 25.90 0.28
N ILE A 162 19.95 26.00 1.09
CA ILE A 162 19.02 24.88 1.32
C ILE A 162 18.37 24.42 0.01
N SER A 163 17.89 25.36 -0.80
CA SER A 163 17.27 25.06 -2.10
C SER A 163 18.25 24.41 -3.07
N GLY A 164 19.48 24.90 -3.14
CA GLY A 164 20.55 24.33 -3.97
C GLY A 164 20.92 22.90 -3.55
N GLY A 165 21.08 22.67 -2.25
CA GLY A 165 21.32 21.35 -1.67
C GLY A 165 20.17 20.39 -1.94
N ALA A 166 18.92 20.83 -1.72
CA ALA A 166 17.73 20.02 -1.92
C ALA A 166 17.53 19.64 -3.40
N GLY A 167 17.76 20.59 -4.32
CA GLY A 167 17.70 20.32 -5.75
C GLY A 167 18.78 19.36 -6.23
N THR A 168 19.99 19.44 -5.66
CA THR A 168 21.03 18.45 -5.93
C THR A 168 20.62 17.07 -5.44
N PHE A 169 20.10 16.96 -4.22
CA PHE A 169 19.63 15.69 -3.66
C PHE A 169 18.54 15.05 -4.53
N ASN A 170 17.50 15.80 -4.91
CA ASN A 170 16.40 15.28 -5.73
C ASN A 170 16.84 14.87 -7.14
N ARG A 171 17.79 15.58 -7.77
CA ARG A 171 18.34 15.17 -9.07
C ARG A 171 19.00 13.79 -9.02
N TRP A 172 19.72 13.49 -7.94
CA TRP A 172 20.33 12.17 -7.74
C TRP A 172 19.31 11.10 -7.35
N MET A 173 18.14 11.51 -6.84
CA MET A 173 17.04 10.62 -6.48
C MET A 173 16.09 10.34 -7.65
N ILE A 174 16.17 11.06 -8.78
CA ILE A 174 15.29 10.86 -9.95
C ILE A 174 15.12 9.38 -10.36
N PRO A 175 16.17 8.54 -10.46
CA PRO A 175 15.98 7.16 -10.87
C PRO A 175 15.16 6.33 -9.86
N SER A 176 15.04 6.79 -8.61
CA SER A 176 14.20 6.14 -7.60
C SER A 176 12.71 6.32 -7.87
N LEU A 177 12.28 7.33 -8.63
CA LEU A 177 10.86 7.48 -9.03
C LEU A 177 10.39 6.26 -9.82
N PHE A 178 11.19 5.87 -10.82
CA PHE A 178 10.89 4.72 -11.68
C PHE A 178 10.90 3.42 -10.88
N ALA A 179 11.89 3.25 -9.99
CA ALA A 179 11.94 2.10 -9.10
C ALA A 179 10.70 2.04 -8.19
N TYR A 180 10.33 3.17 -7.57
CA TYR A 180 9.19 3.24 -6.67
C TYR A 180 7.88 2.95 -7.40
N GLY A 181 7.68 3.46 -8.62
CA GLY A 181 6.51 3.15 -9.43
C GLY A 181 6.36 1.65 -9.73
N LEU A 182 7.46 0.99 -10.13
CA LEU A 182 7.47 -0.47 -10.33
C LEU A 182 7.22 -1.22 -9.02
N LEU A 183 7.84 -0.77 -7.93
CA LEU A 183 7.71 -1.37 -6.61
C LEU A 183 6.26 -1.34 -6.12
N GLN A 184 5.54 -0.23 -6.32
CA GLN A 184 4.12 -0.15 -5.97
C GLN A 184 3.29 -1.16 -6.76
N CYS A 185 3.51 -1.29 -8.07
CA CYS A 185 2.80 -2.27 -8.90
C CYS A 185 3.04 -3.72 -8.44
N LEU A 186 4.29 -4.09 -8.15
CA LEU A 186 4.65 -5.42 -7.68
C LEU A 186 4.05 -5.71 -6.29
N ASN A 187 4.11 -4.74 -5.38
CA ASN A 187 3.51 -4.86 -4.05
C ASN A 187 2.00 -5.09 -4.15
N ARG A 188 1.28 -4.36 -5.02
CA ARG A 188 -0.17 -4.56 -5.18
C ARG A 188 -0.54 -5.87 -5.85
N LEU A 189 0.26 -6.33 -6.81
CA LEU A 189 0.11 -7.67 -7.39
C LEU A 189 0.16 -8.76 -6.30
N LEU A 190 1.14 -8.69 -5.40
CA LEU A 190 1.30 -9.69 -4.33
C LEU A 190 0.28 -9.53 -3.21
N GLN A 191 -0.01 -8.29 -2.81
CA GLN A 191 -0.99 -7.97 -1.76
C GLN A 191 -2.40 -8.42 -2.13
N THR A 192 -2.83 -8.24 -3.39
CA THR A 192 -4.16 -8.68 -3.87
C THR A 192 -4.32 -10.20 -3.90
N GLN A 193 -3.21 -10.94 -3.91
CA GLN A 193 -3.18 -12.41 -3.78
C GLN A 193 -3.08 -12.86 -2.32
N ASN A 194 -3.15 -11.95 -1.35
CA ASN A 194 -2.88 -12.19 0.07
C ASN A 194 -1.46 -12.72 0.36
N ASN A 195 -0.51 -12.50 -0.56
CA ASN A 195 0.86 -12.99 -0.45
C ASN A 195 1.81 -11.88 0.03
N VAL A 196 1.68 -11.51 1.30
CA VAL A 196 2.35 -10.33 1.88
C VAL A 196 3.74 -10.61 2.46
N PHE A 197 4.07 -11.88 2.74
CA PHE A 197 5.36 -12.26 3.33
C PHE A 197 6.57 -11.97 2.43
N PRO A 198 6.55 -12.26 1.12
CA PRO A 198 7.67 -11.93 0.22
C PRO A 198 7.96 -10.43 0.20
N MET A 199 6.92 -9.59 0.26
CA MET A 199 7.05 -8.13 0.34
C MET A 199 7.76 -7.69 1.63
N MET A 200 7.38 -8.29 2.76
CA MET A 200 8.00 -8.01 4.05
C MET A 200 9.47 -8.44 4.08
N LEU A 201 9.77 -9.65 3.59
CA LEU A 201 11.13 -10.18 3.54
C LEU A 201 12.03 -9.36 2.60
N SER A 202 11.56 -9.01 1.41
CA SER A 202 12.34 -8.21 0.45
C SER A 202 12.60 -6.80 0.99
N SER A 203 11.60 -6.18 1.62
CA SER A 203 11.74 -4.85 2.23
C SER A 203 12.67 -4.89 3.45
N GLY A 204 12.61 -5.95 4.26
CA GLY A 204 13.51 -6.15 5.39
C GLY A 204 14.95 -6.33 4.94
N ALA A 205 15.21 -7.22 3.98
CA ALA A 205 16.53 -7.42 3.41
C ALA A 205 17.09 -6.13 2.78
N THR A 206 16.24 -5.40 2.05
CA THR A 206 16.62 -4.11 1.46
C THR A 206 16.98 -3.08 2.53
N SER A 207 16.20 -2.97 3.60
CA SER A 207 16.44 -2.02 4.70
C SER A 207 17.74 -2.31 5.45
N LEU A 208 18.02 -3.59 5.73
CA LEU A 208 19.29 -4.00 6.34
C LEU A 208 20.49 -3.66 5.45
N LEU A 209 20.39 -3.97 4.15
CA LEU A 209 21.45 -3.66 3.19
C LEU A 209 21.62 -2.15 3.00
N HIS A 210 20.53 -1.38 3.07
CA HIS A 210 20.54 0.07 2.92
C HIS A 210 21.45 0.75 3.94
N ILE A 211 21.50 0.26 5.18
CA ILE A 211 22.40 0.82 6.21
C ILE A 211 23.86 0.80 5.73
N LEU A 212 24.31 -0.34 5.19
CA LEU A 212 25.68 -0.52 4.70
C LEU A 212 25.94 0.31 3.43
N VAL A 213 25.00 0.28 2.49
CA VAL A 213 25.12 1.04 1.23
C VAL A 213 25.13 2.54 1.50
N CYS A 214 24.25 3.03 2.37
CA CYS A 214 24.16 4.44 2.73
C CYS A 214 25.42 4.89 3.46
N TRP A 215 25.89 4.15 4.46
CA TRP A 215 27.15 4.46 5.15
C TRP A 215 28.34 4.54 4.19
N GLY A 216 28.48 3.56 3.30
CA GLY A 216 29.58 3.52 2.32
C GLY A 216 29.51 4.69 1.33
N LEU A 217 28.34 4.97 0.78
CA LEU A 217 28.18 6.06 -0.19
C LEU A 217 28.31 7.44 0.47
N VAL A 218 27.79 7.63 1.68
CA VAL A 218 27.85 8.93 2.35
C VAL A 218 29.27 9.25 2.82
N PHE A 219 29.96 8.31 3.49
CA PHE A 219 31.23 8.61 4.16
C PHE A 219 32.49 8.10 3.45
N LYS A 220 32.42 7.02 2.67
CA LYS A 220 33.61 6.42 2.04
C LYS A 220 33.82 6.84 0.60
N SER A 221 32.76 7.12 -0.15
CA SER A 221 32.85 7.44 -1.58
C SER A 221 33.16 8.92 -1.89
N GLY A 222 33.10 9.80 -0.89
CA GLY A 222 33.22 11.25 -1.08
C GLY A 222 31.96 11.93 -1.64
N LEU A 223 30.86 11.20 -1.83
CA LEU A 223 29.61 11.74 -2.38
C LEU A 223 28.77 12.56 -1.38
N GLY A 224 28.98 12.38 -0.07
CA GLY A 224 28.23 13.10 0.97
C GLY A 224 26.71 12.92 0.83
N SER A 225 25.96 14.02 0.79
CA SER A 225 24.49 14.00 0.67
C SER A 225 23.98 13.37 -0.63
N LYS A 226 24.72 13.50 -1.74
CA LYS A 226 24.42 12.80 -3.00
C LYS A 226 24.46 11.28 -2.82
N GLY A 227 25.37 10.82 -1.97
CA GLY A 227 25.53 9.41 -1.63
C GLY A 227 24.28 8.83 -0.96
N ALA A 228 23.61 9.60 -0.09
CA ALA A 228 22.35 9.18 0.53
C ALA A 228 21.20 9.09 -0.50
N ALA A 229 21.05 10.08 -1.38
CA ALA A 229 20.05 10.02 -2.46
C ALA A 229 20.27 8.81 -3.39
N LEU A 230 21.54 8.52 -3.71
CA LEU A 230 21.91 7.35 -4.51
C LEU A 230 21.66 6.04 -3.74
N ALA A 231 21.92 6.00 -2.44
CA ALA A 231 21.64 4.84 -1.60
C ALA A 231 20.14 4.49 -1.58
N ILE A 232 19.26 5.49 -1.45
CA ILE A 232 17.80 5.30 -1.56
C ILE A 232 17.45 4.70 -2.92
N THR A 233 18.01 5.27 -4.00
CA THR A 233 17.80 4.82 -5.37
C THR A 233 18.21 3.36 -5.55
N ILE A 234 19.42 2.99 -5.13
CA ILE A 234 19.94 1.63 -5.22
C ILE A 234 19.08 0.67 -4.42
N SER A 235 18.73 1.01 -3.18
CA SER A 235 17.89 0.17 -2.33
C SER A 235 16.51 -0.07 -2.93
N ASN A 236 15.87 0.96 -3.49
CA ASN A 236 14.58 0.79 -4.17
C ASN A 236 14.68 -0.15 -5.37
N TRP A 237 15.74 -0.02 -6.20
CA TRP A 237 15.97 -0.94 -7.31
C TRP A 237 16.25 -2.37 -6.85
N ILE A 238 17.02 -2.55 -5.78
CA ILE A 238 17.24 -3.88 -5.17
C ILE A 238 15.90 -4.50 -4.76
N ASN A 239 15.01 -3.75 -4.10
CA ASN A 239 13.70 -4.26 -3.71
C ASN A 239 12.84 -4.64 -4.93
N VAL A 240 12.85 -3.81 -5.98
CA VAL A 240 12.19 -4.12 -7.26
C VAL A 240 12.73 -5.43 -7.84
N PHE A 241 14.05 -5.62 -7.89
CA PHE A 241 14.63 -6.85 -8.44
C PHE A 241 14.30 -8.08 -7.60
N LEU A 242 14.39 -7.99 -6.27
CA LEU A 242 14.01 -9.08 -5.37
C LEU A 242 12.56 -9.52 -5.60
N LEU A 243 11.63 -8.56 -5.68
CA LEU A 243 10.22 -8.86 -5.93
C LEU A 243 9.94 -9.32 -7.35
N ALA A 244 10.60 -8.75 -8.36
CA ALA A 244 10.45 -9.19 -9.74
C ALA A 244 10.95 -10.63 -9.93
N ILE A 245 12.07 -10.99 -9.31
CA ILE A 245 12.58 -12.37 -9.27
C ILE A 245 11.56 -13.28 -8.60
N TYR A 246 11.04 -12.88 -7.44
CA TYR A 246 10.01 -13.66 -6.73
C TYR A 246 8.76 -13.88 -7.60
N VAL A 247 8.21 -12.82 -8.19
CA VAL A 247 7.01 -12.90 -9.06
C VAL A 247 7.25 -13.80 -10.28
N LYS A 248 8.46 -13.75 -10.87
CA LYS A 248 8.80 -14.53 -12.06
C LYS A 248 8.94 -16.03 -11.76
N TYR A 249 9.51 -16.40 -10.62
CA TYR A 249 9.86 -17.80 -10.33
C TYR A 249 8.97 -18.48 -9.30
N SER A 250 8.16 -17.73 -8.53
CA SER A 250 7.30 -18.31 -7.50
C SER A 250 6.12 -19.07 -8.11
N PRO A 251 5.84 -20.31 -7.67
CA PRO A 251 4.69 -21.08 -8.14
C PRO A 251 3.36 -20.40 -7.79
N THR A 252 3.31 -19.60 -6.72
CA THR A 252 2.12 -18.84 -6.31
C THR A 252 1.72 -17.81 -7.37
N CYS A 253 2.70 -17.24 -8.07
CA CYS A 253 2.47 -16.22 -9.09
C CYS A 253 2.33 -16.79 -10.51
N ALA A 254 2.48 -18.10 -10.70
CA ALA A 254 2.49 -18.71 -12.04
C ALA A 254 1.19 -18.49 -12.83
N LYS A 255 0.04 -18.40 -12.14
CA LYS A 255 -1.28 -18.15 -12.76
C LYS A 255 -1.55 -16.66 -13.00
N THR A 256 -0.93 -15.79 -12.22
CA THR A 256 -1.18 -14.35 -12.23
C THR A 256 -0.16 -13.58 -13.04
N TRP A 257 1.04 -14.12 -13.21
CA TRP A 257 2.11 -13.56 -14.02
C TRP A 257 2.58 -14.58 -15.06
N THR A 258 2.11 -14.41 -16.29
CA THR A 258 2.43 -15.30 -17.43
C THR A 258 3.46 -14.70 -18.40
N GLY A 259 4.14 -13.63 -17.98
CA GLY A 259 5.07 -12.87 -18.81
C GLY A 259 4.44 -11.61 -19.41
N PHE A 260 5.23 -10.88 -20.19
CA PHE A 260 4.80 -9.61 -20.79
C PHE A 260 3.80 -9.84 -21.93
N SER A 261 2.71 -9.08 -21.93
CA SER A 261 1.67 -9.14 -22.97
C SER A 261 1.43 -7.77 -23.59
N LYS A 262 1.13 -7.76 -24.89
CA LYS A 262 0.74 -6.53 -25.61
C LYS A 262 -0.61 -5.99 -25.16
N GLU A 263 -1.46 -6.81 -24.55
CA GLU A 263 -2.75 -6.40 -23.98
C GLU A 263 -2.61 -5.35 -22.87
N ALA A 264 -1.43 -5.28 -22.22
CA ALA A 264 -1.13 -4.23 -21.25
C ALA A 264 -1.12 -2.83 -21.87
N LEU A 265 -0.91 -2.71 -23.18
CA LEU A 265 -0.94 -1.43 -23.91
C LEU A 265 -2.36 -0.96 -24.22
N HIS A 266 -3.35 -1.85 -24.13
CA HIS A 266 -4.75 -1.51 -24.35
C HIS A 266 -5.32 -0.90 -23.05
N ASP A 267 -6.31 -0.02 -23.17
CA ASP A 267 -7.05 0.58 -22.04
C ASP A 267 -6.22 1.33 -20.98
N ILE A 268 -5.05 1.86 -21.35
CA ILE A 268 -4.25 2.72 -20.46
C ILE A 268 -5.07 3.91 -19.96
N PHE A 269 -5.88 4.53 -20.83
CA PHE A 269 -6.70 5.68 -20.45
C PHE A 269 -7.74 5.33 -19.37
N SER A 270 -8.34 4.15 -19.45
CA SER A 270 -9.29 3.66 -18.44
C SER A 270 -8.61 3.48 -17.08
N PHE A 271 -7.36 3.00 -17.07
CA PHE A 271 -6.56 2.94 -15.84
C PHE A 271 -6.26 4.34 -15.30
N VAL A 272 -5.81 5.28 -16.15
CA VAL A 272 -5.53 6.67 -15.75
C VAL A 272 -6.76 7.35 -15.14
N LYS A 273 -7.95 7.13 -15.72
CA LYS A 273 -9.22 7.69 -15.21
C LYS A 273 -9.54 7.24 -13.77
N LEU A 274 -9.13 6.03 -13.38
CA LEU A 274 -9.25 5.52 -12.01
C LEU A 274 -8.10 5.97 -11.12
N ALA A 275 -6.88 5.99 -11.67
CA ALA A 275 -5.67 6.33 -10.95
C ALA A 275 -5.60 7.80 -10.52
N VAL A 276 -6.14 8.74 -11.31
CA VAL A 276 -6.11 10.18 -10.99
C VAL A 276 -6.92 10.51 -9.72
N PRO A 277 -8.19 10.09 -9.57
CA PRO A 277 -8.92 10.28 -8.31
C PRO A 277 -8.22 9.65 -7.10
N SER A 278 -7.68 8.44 -7.24
CA SER A 278 -6.94 7.75 -6.18
C SER A 278 -5.66 8.50 -5.79
N ALA A 279 -4.96 9.09 -6.77
CA ALA A 279 -3.82 9.94 -6.54
C ALA A 279 -4.18 11.21 -5.77
N ILE A 280 -5.26 11.90 -6.17
CA ILE A 280 -5.74 13.11 -5.48
C ILE A 280 -6.10 12.80 -4.03
N MET A 281 -6.81 11.70 -3.78
CA MET A 281 -7.21 11.29 -2.44
C MET A 281 -6.00 11.07 -1.53
N ILE A 282 -5.00 10.31 -1.99
CA ILE A 282 -3.79 10.06 -1.19
C ILE A 282 -2.93 11.31 -1.05
N TRP A 283 -2.85 12.13 -2.10
CA TRP A 283 -2.11 13.39 -2.07
C TRP A 283 -2.67 14.36 -1.02
N GLN A 284 -4.00 14.48 -0.90
CA GLN A 284 -4.65 15.31 0.14
C GLN A 284 -4.37 14.83 1.57
N VAL A 285 -4.09 13.54 1.78
CA VAL A 285 -3.74 13.02 3.12
C VAL A 285 -2.29 13.36 3.50
N HIS A 286 -1.44 13.61 2.51
CA HIS A 286 0.00 13.85 2.70
C HIS A 286 0.40 15.33 2.64
N VAL A 287 -0.55 16.24 2.35
CA VAL A 287 -0.37 17.70 2.29
C VAL A 287 -1.20 18.33 3.40
#